data_AF-A0A9Q0KTZ6-F1
#
_entry.id   AF-A0A9Q0KTZ6-F1
#
_cell.length_a   1.000
_cell.length_b   1.000
_cell.length_c   1.000
_cell.angle_alpha   90.00
_cell.angle_beta   90.00
_cell.angle_gamma   90.00
#
_symmetry.space_group_name_H-M   'P 1'
#
loop_
_entity.id
_entity.type
_entity.pdbx_description
1 polymer ?
#
loop_
_entity_poly.entity_id
_entity_poly.type
_entity_poly.pdbx_seq_one_letter_code
_entity_poly.pdbx_strand_id
1 'polypeptide(L)'
;MEFVEGTIEEEKIFEGVVFPKTLNPPKSSEAVEYGSTEFTEMVKAKREWLEELLRRHSAILFRGFRVDSADEFGRVVEAFGWEEMEYWGVASRFKVTDRVHTTNEAPPDKFIAFHHEMSLTEDCPSKLFFFCSQPPPVDCETSIVPSGVVVEKREERMPEFVAKLMEKGCVFGRSLPKENDIGVISGRSWKWFLQTENQAEAKQRAAEKLRSCSINFNQDGSADLVFGPLNPIKELGGKRVWFNTILGYKRNKKDKKVFFGDGSALPFEVLQAFKQASWEATTNCVSVYMLGLASSEEILLTLSLF
;
A
#
# COMPACT_ATOMS: atom_id res chain seq x y z
N MET A 1 -14.78 27.19 8.90
CA MET A 1 -13.74 27.12 7.87
C MET A 1 -13.94 25.81 7.13
N GLU A 2 -14.12 25.85 5.82
CA GLU A 2 -14.43 24.64 5.04
C GLU A 2 -13.32 24.36 4.04
N PHE A 3 -13.00 23.09 3.85
CA PHE A 3 -12.09 22.65 2.78
C PHE A 3 -12.63 23.14 1.43
N VAL A 4 -11.72 23.54 0.54
CA VAL A 4 -12.06 23.90 -0.84
C VAL A 4 -11.66 22.75 -1.73
N GLU A 5 -12.56 22.31 -2.60
CA GLU A 5 -12.23 21.29 -3.59
C GLU A 5 -11.19 21.83 -4.58
N GLY A 6 -10.06 21.15 -4.67
CA GLY A 6 -8.98 21.43 -5.60
C GLY A 6 -9.01 20.48 -6.81
N THR A 7 -8.05 20.70 -7.71
CA THR A 7 -7.75 19.79 -8.83
C THR A 7 -6.24 19.67 -8.98
N ILE A 8 -5.77 18.57 -9.56
CA ILE A 8 -4.38 18.36 -9.98
C ILE A 8 -4.33 17.93 -11.44
N GLU A 9 -3.22 18.16 -12.15
CA GLU A 9 -3.10 17.80 -13.56
C GLU A 9 -3.22 16.28 -13.78
N GLU A 10 -2.75 15.50 -12.82
CA GLU A 10 -2.67 14.05 -12.89
C GLU A 10 -3.96 13.33 -12.50
N GLU A 11 -4.98 14.05 -12.00
CA GLU A 11 -6.22 13.42 -11.54
C GLU A 11 -6.96 12.72 -12.67
N LYS A 12 -7.61 11.61 -12.33
CA LYS A 12 -8.34 10.78 -13.30
C LYS A 12 -9.78 10.59 -12.84
N ILE A 13 -10.65 10.28 -13.80
CA ILE A 13 -12.04 9.95 -13.53
C ILE A 13 -12.23 8.45 -13.79
N PHE A 14 -12.62 7.70 -12.76
CA PHE A 14 -12.99 6.31 -12.86
C PHE A 14 -14.47 6.18 -12.53
N GLU A 15 -15.27 5.64 -13.46
CA GLU A 15 -16.72 5.48 -13.30
C GLU A 15 -17.45 6.77 -12.86
N GLY A 16 -17.01 7.93 -13.35
CA GLY A 16 -17.58 9.23 -12.98
C GLY A 16 -17.10 9.81 -11.65
N VAL A 17 -16.16 9.16 -10.97
CA VAL A 17 -15.57 9.62 -9.70
C VAL A 17 -14.13 10.08 -9.92
N VAL A 18 -13.81 11.31 -9.49
CA VAL A 18 -12.43 11.84 -9.52
C VAL A 18 -11.53 11.11 -8.53
N PHE A 19 -10.29 10.85 -8.92
CA PHE A 19 -9.29 10.15 -8.13
C PHE A 19 -7.91 10.80 -8.31
N PRO A 20 -7.17 11.11 -7.22
CA PRO A 20 -7.70 11.28 -5.85
C PRO A 20 -8.61 12.51 -5.77
N LYS A 21 -9.38 12.65 -4.68
CA LYS A 21 -10.05 13.92 -4.40
C LYS A 21 -9.06 14.90 -3.78
N THR A 22 -8.87 16.07 -4.38
CA THR A 22 -7.96 17.09 -3.84
C THR A 22 -8.72 18.09 -2.96
N LEU A 23 -8.20 18.36 -1.77
CA LEU A 23 -8.73 19.32 -0.80
C LEU A 23 -7.66 20.35 -0.44
N ASN A 24 -8.01 21.62 -0.60
CA ASN A 24 -7.17 22.79 -0.32
C ASN A 24 -7.69 23.53 0.91
N PRO A 25 -6.87 24.40 1.54
CA PRO A 25 -7.36 25.34 2.54
C PRO A 25 -8.39 26.32 1.94
N PRO A 26 -9.25 26.92 2.78
CA PRO A 26 -10.13 28.02 2.35
C PRO A 26 -9.33 29.16 1.71
N LYS A 27 -9.91 29.79 0.68
CA LYS A 27 -9.33 31.01 0.12
C LYS A 27 -9.44 32.13 1.15
N SER A 28 -8.31 32.67 1.60
CA SER A 28 -8.26 33.89 2.39
C SER A 28 -7.94 35.09 1.49
N SER A 29 -8.55 36.24 1.76
CA SER A 29 -8.21 37.53 1.14
C SER A 29 -6.90 38.10 1.67
N GLU A 30 -6.40 37.56 2.77
CA GLU A 30 -5.13 37.89 3.41
C GLU A 30 -4.15 36.71 3.26
N ALA A 31 -2.85 36.96 3.34
CA ALA A 31 -1.80 35.94 3.33
C ALA A 31 -1.79 35.12 4.64
N VAL A 32 -2.91 34.48 4.95
CA VAL A 32 -3.05 33.57 6.08
C VAL A 32 -2.57 32.20 5.61
N GLU A 33 -1.43 31.78 6.12
CA GLU A 33 -0.98 30.39 5.99
C GLU A 33 -1.83 29.51 6.91
N TYR A 34 -2.36 28.42 6.37
CA TYR A 34 -3.11 27.44 7.15
C TYR A 34 -2.13 26.39 7.68
N GLY A 35 -1.74 26.55 8.94
CA GLY A 35 -0.81 25.64 9.62
C GLY A 35 -1.44 24.34 10.07
N SER A 36 -0.62 23.49 10.68
CA SER A 36 -1.06 22.20 11.25
C SER A 36 -2.16 22.32 12.29
N THR A 37 -2.23 23.42 13.05
CA THR A 37 -3.29 23.67 14.05
C THR A 37 -4.64 23.88 13.39
N GLU A 38 -4.73 24.80 12.43
CA GLU A 38 -5.96 25.08 11.68
C GLU A 38 -6.41 23.84 10.92
N PHE A 39 -5.46 23.11 10.31
CA PHE A 39 -5.76 21.87 9.61
C PHE A 39 -6.33 20.80 10.55
N THR A 40 -5.73 20.60 11.72
CA THR A 40 -6.22 19.66 12.76
C THR A 40 -7.66 19.99 13.17
N GLU A 41 -7.98 21.27 13.42
CA GLU A 41 -9.34 21.68 13.80
C GLU A 41 -10.34 21.50 12.65
N MET A 42 -9.92 21.76 11.41
CA MET A 42 -10.75 21.48 10.22
C MET A 42 -11.04 19.99 10.07
N VAL A 43 -10.03 19.12 10.25
CA VAL A 43 -10.21 17.66 10.21
C VAL A 43 -11.20 17.21 11.29
N LYS A 44 -11.01 17.64 12.55
CA LYS A 44 -11.92 17.32 13.66
C LYS A 44 -13.36 17.72 13.36
N ALA A 45 -13.57 18.92 12.82
CA ALA A 45 -14.89 19.44 12.49
C ALA A 45 -15.58 18.73 11.31
N LYS A 46 -14.83 17.99 10.49
CA LYS A 46 -15.33 17.38 9.24
C LYS A 46 -15.04 15.88 9.13
N ARG A 47 -14.75 15.17 10.22
CA ARG A 47 -14.40 13.73 10.23
C ARG A 47 -15.35 12.86 9.41
N GLU A 48 -16.66 12.98 9.66
CA GLU A 48 -17.67 12.16 8.95
C GLU A 48 -17.71 12.46 7.45
N TRP A 49 -17.58 13.74 7.10
CA TRP A 49 -17.54 14.16 5.70
C TRP A 49 -16.27 13.69 5.00
N LEU A 50 -15.12 13.73 5.67
CA LEU A 50 -13.85 13.20 5.17
C LEU A 50 -13.92 11.67 5.01
N GLU A 51 -14.54 10.93 5.93
CA GLU A 51 -14.75 9.49 5.81
C GLU A 51 -15.63 9.16 4.59
N GLU A 52 -16.71 9.90 4.36
CA GLU A 52 -17.59 9.71 3.20
C GLU A 52 -16.88 10.06 1.88
N LEU A 53 -16.12 11.16 1.84
CA LEU A 53 -15.27 11.48 0.69
C LEU A 53 -14.26 10.38 0.43
N LEU A 54 -13.59 9.90 1.47
CA LEU A 54 -12.58 8.88 1.37
C LEU A 54 -13.19 7.56 0.86
N ARG A 55 -14.37 7.16 1.35
CA ARG A 55 -15.12 5.99 0.87
C ARG A 55 -15.50 6.11 -0.60
N ARG A 56 -15.91 7.30 -1.05
CA ARG A 56 -16.29 7.57 -2.44
C ARG A 56 -15.08 7.58 -3.36
N HIS A 57 -14.07 8.36 -3.02
CA HIS A 57 -12.93 8.66 -3.87
C HIS A 57 -11.74 7.74 -3.65
N SER A 58 -11.74 6.87 -2.64
CA SER A 58 -10.66 5.91 -2.29
C SER A 58 -9.32 6.55 -1.86
N ALA A 59 -9.05 7.80 -2.24
CA ALA A 59 -7.93 8.60 -1.78
C ALA A 59 -8.30 10.10 -1.75
N ILE A 60 -7.71 10.81 -0.78
CA ILE A 60 -7.80 12.26 -0.62
C ILE A 60 -6.38 12.84 -0.58
N LEU A 61 -6.10 13.82 -1.42
CA LEU A 61 -4.90 14.63 -1.36
C LEU A 61 -5.21 15.95 -0.66
N PHE A 62 -4.56 16.21 0.47
CA PHE A 62 -4.57 17.52 1.11
C PHE A 62 -3.37 18.31 0.63
N ARG A 63 -3.60 19.48 0.01
CA ARG A 63 -2.56 20.31 -0.61
C ARG A 63 -2.67 21.77 -0.15
N GLY A 64 -1.52 22.39 0.13
CA GLY A 64 -1.44 23.79 0.55
C GLY A 64 -1.65 24.02 2.05
N PHE A 65 -1.60 22.96 2.86
CA PHE A 65 -1.57 23.09 4.32
C PHE A 65 -0.13 23.03 4.80
N ARG A 66 0.30 24.02 5.58
CA ARG A 66 1.66 24.10 6.08
C ARG A 66 1.86 23.13 7.24
N VAL A 67 2.55 22.02 6.98
CA VAL A 67 2.89 20.97 7.94
C VAL A 67 4.37 20.69 7.81
N ASP A 68 5.17 21.21 8.74
CA ASP A 68 6.63 21.33 8.58
C ASP A 68 7.42 20.20 9.30
N SER A 69 6.74 19.33 10.05
CA SER A 69 7.41 18.29 10.84
C SER A 69 6.59 17.01 11.01
N ALA A 70 7.27 15.92 11.37
CA ALA A 70 6.63 14.65 11.71
C ALA A 70 5.69 14.76 12.93
N ASP A 71 6.01 15.63 13.90
CA ASP A 71 5.13 15.88 15.05
C ASP A 71 3.84 16.59 14.62
N GLU A 72 3.95 17.59 13.75
CA GLU A 72 2.79 18.29 13.19
C GLU A 72 1.91 17.36 12.35
N PHE A 73 2.53 16.54 11.50
CA PHE A 73 1.83 15.52 10.75
C PHE A 73 1.15 14.50 11.68
N GLY A 74 1.84 14.06 12.75
CA GLY A 74 1.27 13.18 13.77
C GLY A 74 -0.01 13.76 14.40
N ARG A 75 -0.01 15.05 14.76
CA ARG A 75 -1.21 15.75 15.28
C ARG A 75 -2.37 15.76 14.28
N VAL A 76 -2.08 15.98 12.99
CA VAL A 76 -3.09 15.91 11.93
C VAL A 76 -3.65 14.49 11.81
N VAL A 77 -2.81 13.45 11.84
CA VAL A 77 -3.25 12.05 11.79
C VAL A 77 -4.13 11.71 13.00
N GLU A 78 -3.74 12.12 14.21
CA GLU A 78 -4.55 11.96 15.42
C GLU A 78 -5.89 12.68 15.33
N ALA A 79 -5.94 13.82 14.63
CA ALA A 79 -7.15 14.59 14.43
C ALA A 79 -8.25 13.78 13.72
N PHE A 80 -7.93 12.75 12.92
CA PHE A 80 -8.93 11.86 12.32
C PHE A 80 -9.63 10.95 13.33
N GLY A 81 -9.02 10.70 14.50
CA GLY A 81 -9.62 9.90 15.57
C GLY A 81 -9.63 8.40 15.29
N TRP A 82 -8.84 7.91 14.34
CA TRP A 82 -8.69 6.48 14.07
C TRP A 82 -7.66 5.83 15.01
N GLU A 83 -7.89 4.55 15.30
CA GLU A 83 -6.96 3.72 16.05
C GLU A 83 -5.69 3.48 15.23
N GLU A 84 -4.55 3.50 15.93
CA GLU A 84 -3.28 3.11 15.34
C GLU A 84 -3.21 1.60 15.22
N MET A 85 -2.67 1.11 14.09
CA MET A 85 -2.35 -0.28 13.90
C MET A 85 -0.87 -0.52 14.18
N GLU A 86 -0.55 -1.56 14.94
CA GLU A 86 0.83 -2.02 15.11
C GLU A 86 1.39 -2.49 13.76
N TYR A 87 2.51 -1.89 13.33
CA TYR A 87 3.14 -2.23 12.07
C TYR A 87 3.86 -3.58 12.15
N TRP A 88 3.50 -4.50 11.26
CA TRP A 88 4.10 -5.84 11.17
C TRP A 88 4.48 -6.20 9.73
N GLY A 89 5.02 -5.21 9.01
CA GLY A 89 5.46 -5.38 7.62
C GLY A 89 6.91 -5.84 7.48
N VAL A 90 7.30 -6.09 6.22
CA VAL A 90 8.65 -6.55 5.84
C VAL A 90 9.64 -5.40 5.57
N ALA A 91 9.13 -4.19 5.37
CA ALA A 91 9.98 -3.04 5.10
C ALA A 91 10.60 -2.54 6.41
N SER A 92 11.89 -2.17 6.34
CA SER A 92 12.52 -1.41 7.42
C SER A 92 11.92 -0.02 7.46
N ARG A 93 11.55 0.41 8.67
CA ARG A 93 11.00 1.73 8.96
C ARG A 93 11.56 2.15 10.32
N PHE A 94 11.95 3.42 10.45
CA PHE A 94 12.25 4.00 11.75
C PHE A 94 11.04 4.72 12.29
N LYS A 95 10.74 4.46 13.57
CA LYS A 95 9.75 5.24 14.32
C LYS A 95 10.32 6.65 14.54
N VAL A 96 9.64 7.65 14.00
CA VAL A 96 10.00 9.08 14.15
C VAL A 96 9.24 9.67 15.33
N THR A 97 7.94 9.40 15.40
CA THR A 97 7.04 9.76 16.52
C THR A 97 6.17 8.55 16.85
N ASP A 98 5.20 8.68 17.76
CA ASP A 98 4.34 7.55 18.13
C ASP A 98 3.63 6.91 16.95
N ARG A 99 3.05 7.73 16.05
CA ARG A 99 2.26 7.27 14.89
C ARG A 99 2.96 7.45 13.55
N VAL A 100 4.13 8.09 13.51
CA VAL A 100 4.83 8.42 12.26
C VAL A 100 6.10 7.59 12.12
N HIS A 101 6.19 6.90 11.00
CA HIS A 101 7.34 6.10 10.62
C HIS A 101 7.92 6.62 9.30
N THR A 102 9.22 6.43 9.07
CA THR A 102 9.82 6.69 7.76
C THR A 102 9.24 5.75 6.69
N THR A 103 9.35 6.15 5.42
CA THR A 103 9.08 5.26 4.28
C THR A 103 10.12 4.14 4.21
N ASN A 104 9.89 3.19 3.29
CA ASN A 104 10.78 2.04 3.11
C ASN A 104 12.21 2.48 2.74
N GLU A 105 13.19 1.70 3.18
CA GLU A 105 14.61 1.88 2.83
C GLU A 105 14.99 1.17 1.52
N ALA A 106 14.04 0.95 0.61
CA ALA A 106 14.38 0.36 -0.67
C ALA A 106 15.39 1.29 -1.39
N PRO A 107 16.42 0.75 -2.06
CA PRO A 107 17.32 1.60 -2.82
C PRO A 107 16.53 2.44 -3.84
N PRO A 108 16.85 3.74 -4.00
CA PRO A 108 16.04 4.68 -4.79
C PRO A 108 15.96 4.30 -6.27
N ASP A 109 16.89 3.48 -6.77
CA ASP A 109 16.89 2.95 -8.14
C ASP A 109 15.96 1.75 -8.34
N LYS A 110 15.24 1.30 -7.29
CA LYS A 110 14.36 0.13 -7.36
C LYS A 110 12.90 0.53 -7.45
N PHE A 111 12.26 0.01 -8.49
CA PHE A 111 10.81 0.09 -8.64
C PHE A 111 10.09 -0.76 -7.57
N ILE A 112 9.15 -0.12 -6.87
CA ILE A 112 8.24 -0.79 -5.93
C ILE A 112 6.93 -1.07 -6.68
N ALA A 113 6.56 -2.35 -6.80
CA ALA A 113 5.34 -2.75 -7.48
C ALA A 113 4.09 -2.33 -6.70
N PHE A 114 2.99 -2.07 -7.41
CA PHE A 114 1.67 -1.84 -6.80
C PHE A 114 1.29 -3.00 -5.87
N HIS A 115 0.86 -2.66 -4.67
CA HIS A 115 0.44 -3.60 -3.63
C HIS A 115 -0.51 -2.92 -2.64
N HIS A 116 -1.28 -3.74 -1.93
CA HIS A 116 -1.91 -3.31 -0.68
C HIS A 116 -0.91 -3.53 0.47
N GLU A 117 -0.79 -2.53 1.35
CA GLU A 117 0.13 -2.57 2.49
C GLU A 117 -0.24 -3.77 3.38
N MET A 118 0.77 -4.58 3.73
CA MET A 118 0.59 -5.76 4.58
C MET A 118 -0.50 -6.76 4.11
N SER A 119 -0.77 -6.87 2.80
CA SER A 119 -1.81 -7.78 2.24
C SER A 119 -1.70 -9.28 2.62
N LEU A 120 -0.54 -9.70 3.13
CA LEU A 120 -0.24 -11.07 3.56
C LEU A 120 -0.46 -11.32 5.06
N THR A 121 -0.72 -10.29 5.85
CA THR A 121 -1.00 -10.40 7.29
C THR A 121 -2.50 -10.54 7.53
N GLU A 122 -2.90 -11.16 8.64
CA GLU A 122 -4.31 -11.30 9.00
C GLU A 122 -4.94 -9.93 9.27
N ASP A 123 -4.28 -9.14 10.11
CA ASP A 123 -4.62 -7.73 10.33
C ASP A 123 -3.82 -6.88 9.35
N CYS A 124 -4.51 -6.11 8.52
CA CYS A 124 -3.92 -5.19 7.54
C CYS A 124 -4.54 -3.80 7.69
N PRO A 125 -3.79 -2.72 7.41
CA PRO A 125 -4.26 -1.38 7.70
C PRO A 125 -5.44 -1.01 6.81
N SER A 126 -6.52 -0.49 7.41
CA SER A 126 -7.70 -0.01 6.68
C SER A 126 -7.44 1.26 5.89
N LYS A 127 -6.54 2.10 6.39
CA LYS A 127 -6.20 3.41 5.88
C LYS A 127 -4.70 3.64 6.02
N LEU A 128 -4.12 4.44 5.14
CA LEU A 128 -2.71 4.77 5.16
C LEU A 128 -2.51 6.23 4.79
N PHE A 129 -1.70 6.93 5.58
CA PHE A 129 -1.27 8.29 5.26
C PHE A 129 0.17 8.30 4.75
N PHE A 130 0.42 9.15 3.76
CA PHE A 130 1.75 9.54 3.30
C PHE A 130 1.91 11.04 3.49
N PHE A 131 3.10 11.43 3.94
CA PHE A 131 3.46 12.83 4.16
C PHE A 131 4.83 13.09 3.53
N CYS A 132 4.92 14.17 2.76
CA CYS A 132 6.17 14.61 2.16
C CYS A 132 6.79 15.69 3.04
N SER A 133 7.70 15.29 3.92
CA SER A 133 8.52 16.25 4.67
C SER A 133 9.60 16.90 3.80
N GLN A 134 10.09 16.18 2.78
CA GLN A 134 11.10 16.66 1.86
C GLN A 134 10.73 16.22 0.43
N PRO A 135 10.40 17.18 -0.46
CA PRO A 135 10.14 16.89 -1.86
C PRO A 135 11.35 16.22 -2.53
N PRO A 136 11.15 15.17 -3.33
CA PRO A 136 12.23 14.53 -4.04
C PRO A 136 12.77 15.44 -5.17
N PRO A 137 14.04 15.27 -5.57
CA PRO A 137 14.61 16.08 -6.65
C PRO A 137 13.96 15.80 -8.01
N VAL A 138 13.72 14.53 -8.37
CA VAL A 138 13.15 14.05 -9.65
C VAL A 138 12.59 12.62 -9.47
N ASP A 139 11.51 12.27 -10.19
CA ASP A 139 10.99 10.91 -10.44
C ASP A 139 10.79 9.97 -9.22
N CYS A 140 10.20 10.48 -8.14
CA CYS A 140 9.92 9.72 -6.91
C CYS A 140 8.47 9.87 -6.44
N GLU A 141 7.51 9.92 -7.37
CA GLU A 141 6.10 10.05 -7.02
C GLU A 141 5.59 8.82 -6.28
N THR A 142 4.58 9.03 -5.44
CA THR A 142 3.78 7.91 -4.94
C THR A 142 2.63 7.66 -5.92
N SER A 143 2.80 6.65 -6.76
CA SER A 143 1.77 6.22 -7.69
C SER A 143 0.66 5.46 -6.96
N ILE A 144 -0.59 5.85 -7.18
CA ILE A 144 -1.78 5.21 -6.60
C ILE A 144 -2.79 4.82 -7.68
N VAL A 145 -3.53 3.73 -7.47
CA VAL A 145 -4.55 3.24 -8.41
C VAL A 145 -5.73 2.64 -7.62
N PRO A 146 -6.99 2.92 -8.00
CA PRO A 146 -8.14 2.26 -7.37
C PRO A 146 -8.10 0.76 -7.66
N SER A 147 -8.13 -0.06 -6.60
CA SER A 147 -7.96 -1.50 -6.73
C SER A 147 -9.11 -2.18 -7.51
N GLY A 148 -10.32 -1.62 -7.46
CA GLY A 148 -11.47 -2.09 -8.24
C GLY A 148 -11.27 -2.00 -9.76
N VAL A 149 -10.66 -0.90 -10.23
CA VAL A 149 -10.31 -0.73 -11.65
C VAL A 149 -9.33 -1.81 -12.10
N VAL A 150 -8.42 -2.24 -11.21
CA VAL A 150 -7.49 -3.34 -11.49
C VAL A 150 -8.22 -4.68 -11.60
N VAL A 151 -9.28 -4.91 -10.81
CA VAL A 151 -10.13 -6.10 -10.94
C VAL A 151 -10.82 -6.12 -12.30
N GLU A 152 -11.53 -5.04 -12.65
CA GLU A 152 -12.26 -4.90 -13.91
C GLU A 152 -11.36 -5.13 -15.12
N LYS A 153 -10.21 -4.44 -15.18
CA LYS A 153 -9.27 -4.58 -16.29
C LYS A 153 -8.72 -6.00 -16.44
N ARG A 154 -8.54 -6.72 -15.33
CA ARG A 154 -8.10 -8.12 -15.35
C ARG A 154 -9.20 -9.06 -15.79
N GLU A 155 -10.43 -8.84 -15.35
CA GLU A 155 -11.59 -9.60 -15.80
C GLU A 155 -11.84 -9.40 -17.31
N GLU A 156 -11.73 -8.17 -17.81
CA GLU A 156 -11.83 -7.86 -19.25
C GLU A 156 -10.77 -8.58 -20.07
N ARG A 157 -9.50 -8.54 -19.63
CA ARG A 157 -8.37 -9.07 -20.41
C ARG A 157 -8.24 -10.58 -20.30
N MET A 158 -8.58 -11.16 -19.14
CA MET A 158 -8.23 -12.53 -18.76
C MET A 158 -9.36 -13.22 -17.98
N PRO A 159 -10.60 -13.26 -18.51
CA PRO A 159 -11.79 -13.66 -17.76
C PRO A 159 -11.72 -15.09 -17.22
N GLU A 160 -11.27 -16.04 -18.05
CA GLU A 160 -11.15 -17.45 -17.64
C GLU A 160 -10.12 -17.64 -16.53
N PHE A 161 -9.00 -16.91 -16.61
CA PHE A 161 -7.97 -16.93 -15.58
C PHE A 161 -8.50 -16.37 -14.26
N VAL A 162 -9.15 -15.21 -14.30
CA VAL A 162 -9.70 -14.57 -13.10
C VAL A 162 -10.81 -15.44 -12.49
N ALA A 163 -11.69 -16.01 -13.30
CA ALA A 163 -12.72 -16.94 -12.83
C ALA A 163 -12.11 -18.15 -12.10
N LYS A 164 -11.13 -18.82 -12.73
CA LYS A 164 -10.44 -19.94 -12.10
C LYS A 164 -9.69 -19.53 -10.83
N LEU A 165 -9.11 -18.34 -10.82
CA LEU A 165 -8.40 -17.80 -9.66
C LEU A 165 -9.33 -17.45 -8.50
N MET A 166 -10.55 -16.98 -8.77
CA MET A 166 -11.58 -16.77 -7.75
C MET A 166 -12.12 -18.09 -7.20
N GLU A 167 -12.25 -19.10 -8.05
CA GLU A 167 -12.74 -20.43 -7.66
C GLU A 167 -11.69 -21.20 -6.84
N LYS A 168 -10.43 -21.19 -7.28
CA LYS A 168 -9.37 -22.04 -6.73
C LYS A 168 -8.43 -21.30 -5.80
N GLY A 169 -8.40 -19.96 -5.82
CA GLY A 169 -7.36 -19.17 -5.17
C GLY A 169 -5.97 -19.41 -5.77
N CYS A 170 -4.96 -18.83 -5.12
CA CYS A 170 -3.55 -19.04 -5.45
C CYS A 170 -2.74 -19.45 -4.23
N VAL A 171 -1.77 -20.33 -4.46
CA VAL A 171 -0.73 -20.70 -3.49
C VAL A 171 0.57 -20.09 -3.97
N PHE A 172 1.27 -19.35 -3.12
CA PHE A 172 2.57 -18.81 -3.47
C PHE A 172 3.58 -18.88 -2.33
N GLY A 173 4.84 -18.99 -2.72
CA GLY A 173 5.97 -19.10 -1.80
C GLY A 173 6.75 -17.80 -1.69
N ARG A 174 7.29 -17.56 -0.50
CA ARG A 174 8.28 -16.51 -0.24
C ARG A 174 9.46 -17.10 0.50
N SER A 175 10.65 -16.97 -0.07
CA SER A 175 11.89 -17.32 0.61
C SER A 175 12.40 -16.13 1.42
N LEU A 176 12.75 -16.40 2.66
CA LEU A 176 13.35 -15.46 3.59
C LEU A 176 14.81 -15.86 3.81
N PRO A 177 15.79 -14.98 3.54
CA PRO A 177 17.20 -15.30 3.70
C PRO A 177 17.55 -15.62 5.15
N LYS A 178 18.74 -16.21 5.36
CA LYS A 178 19.31 -16.43 6.68
C LYS A 178 19.62 -15.10 7.39
N GLU A 179 20.25 -14.17 6.68
CA GLU A 179 20.71 -12.89 7.19
C GLU A 179 19.99 -11.73 6.51
N ASN A 180 19.94 -10.59 7.18
CA ASN A 180 19.35 -9.37 6.64
C ASN A 180 20.25 -8.75 5.56
N ASP A 181 19.65 -8.39 4.44
CA ASP A 181 20.27 -7.57 3.39
C ASP A 181 19.40 -6.35 3.12
N ILE A 182 19.93 -5.17 3.44
CA ILE A 182 19.25 -3.88 3.26
C ILE A 182 19.22 -3.43 1.79
N GLY A 183 20.13 -3.94 0.95
CA GLY A 183 20.17 -3.63 -0.49
C GLY A 183 19.11 -4.37 -1.32
N VAL A 184 18.34 -5.26 -0.69
CA VAL A 184 17.31 -6.07 -1.36
C VAL A 184 15.95 -5.82 -0.70
N ILE A 185 14.95 -5.41 -1.51
CA ILE A 185 13.57 -5.11 -1.05
C ILE A 185 12.96 -6.27 -0.21
N SER A 186 13.31 -7.52 -0.51
CA SER A 186 12.89 -8.72 0.23
C SER A 186 14.03 -9.41 0.96
N GLY A 187 15.07 -8.66 1.35
CA GLY A 187 16.27 -9.19 1.98
C GLY A 187 16.18 -9.42 3.49
N ARG A 188 15.00 -9.29 4.12
CA ARG A 188 14.85 -9.50 5.57
C ARG A 188 14.69 -10.97 5.91
N SER A 189 15.43 -11.42 6.92
CA SER A 189 15.40 -12.81 7.38
C SER A 189 14.10 -13.17 8.08
N TRP A 190 13.86 -14.47 8.28
CA TRP A 190 12.71 -14.92 9.06
C TRP A 190 12.76 -14.46 10.52
N LYS A 191 13.96 -14.30 11.08
CA LYS A 191 14.12 -13.81 12.46
C LYS A 191 13.66 -12.37 12.59
N TRP A 192 14.04 -11.54 11.62
CA TRP A 192 13.58 -10.14 11.56
C TRP A 192 12.08 -10.08 11.33
N PHE A 193 11.60 -10.80 10.31
CA PHE A 193 10.21 -10.75 9.89
C PHE A 193 9.24 -11.25 10.97
N LEU A 194 9.57 -12.37 11.62
CA LEU A 194 8.75 -12.96 12.68
C LEU A 194 9.16 -12.47 14.08
N GLN A 195 10.15 -11.56 14.16
CA GLN A 195 10.65 -10.92 15.38
C GLN A 195 11.09 -11.89 16.49
N THR A 196 11.62 -13.06 16.13
CA THR A 196 12.05 -14.10 17.09
C THR A 196 13.22 -14.91 16.52
N GLU A 197 14.05 -15.47 17.40
CA GLU A 197 15.07 -16.44 17.04
C GLU A 197 14.63 -17.90 17.27
N ASN A 198 13.45 -18.13 17.84
CA ASN A 198 12.95 -19.46 18.14
C ASN A 198 12.02 -19.96 17.02
N GLN A 199 12.34 -21.12 16.45
CA GLN A 199 11.56 -21.68 15.34
C GLN A 199 10.12 -22.08 15.72
N ALA A 200 9.88 -22.51 16.96
CA ALA A 200 8.53 -22.85 17.43
C ALA A 200 7.68 -21.58 17.58
N GLU A 201 8.25 -20.54 18.17
CA GLU A 201 7.59 -19.22 18.27
C GLU A 201 7.36 -18.60 16.89
N ALA A 202 8.32 -18.71 15.97
CA ALA A 202 8.17 -18.27 14.60
C ALA A 202 7.01 -18.97 13.88
N LYS A 203 6.84 -20.28 14.08
CA LYS A 203 5.68 -21.03 13.54
C LYS A 203 4.37 -20.52 14.13
N GLN A 204 4.32 -20.28 15.43
CA GLN A 204 3.14 -19.74 16.10
C GLN A 204 2.78 -18.35 15.55
N ARG A 205 3.73 -17.42 15.52
CA ARG A 205 3.51 -16.06 14.99
C ARG A 205 3.11 -16.08 13.52
N ALA A 206 3.73 -16.94 12.71
CA ALA A 206 3.31 -17.11 11.31
C ALA A 206 1.86 -17.61 11.21
N ALA A 207 1.44 -18.54 12.06
CA ALA A 207 0.06 -19.04 12.06
C ALA A 207 -0.96 -18.01 12.59
N GLU A 208 -0.57 -17.16 13.54
CA GLU A 208 -1.44 -16.15 14.16
C GLU A 208 -1.53 -14.84 13.35
N LYS A 209 -0.43 -14.43 12.72
CA LYS A 209 -0.31 -13.09 12.11
C LYS A 209 -0.29 -13.11 10.59
N LEU A 210 -0.04 -14.25 9.93
CA LEU A 210 0.00 -14.36 8.47
C LEU A 210 -1.15 -15.19 7.92
N ARG A 211 -1.67 -14.75 6.76
CA ARG A 211 -2.83 -15.36 6.13
C ARG A 211 -2.52 -16.69 5.48
N SER A 212 -3.16 -17.76 5.97
CA SER A 212 -3.09 -19.11 5.41
C SER A 212 -1.64 -19.53 5.12
N CYS A 213 -0.77 -19.34 6.11
CA CYS A 213 0.68 -19.46 5.94
C CYS A 213 1.24 -20.71 6.62
N SER A 214 2.20 -21.35 5.97
CA SER A 214 3.09 -22.34 6.58
C SER A 214 4.54 -21.92 6.42
N ILE A 215 5.40 -22.33 7.35
CA ILE A 215 6.84 -22.03 7.32
C ILE A 215 7.67 -23.31 7.42
N ASN A 216 8.68 -23.40 6.55
CA ASN A 216 9.69 -24.45 6.57
C ASN A 216 11.06 -23.83 6.78
N PHE A 217 11.83 -24.34 7.74
CA PHE A 217 13.20 -23.89 7.99
C PHE A 217 14.18 -24.77 7.22
N ASN A 218 15.11 -24.14 6.51
CA ASN A 218 16.10 -24.81 5.69
C ASN A 218 17.39 -25.06 6.49
N GLN A 219 18.19 -26.04 6.04
CA GLN A 219 19.46 -26.40 6.70
C GLN A 219 20.50 -25.26 6.66
N ASP A 220 20.41 -24.38 5.67
CA ASP A 220 21.29 -23.21 5.53
C ASP A 220 20.90 -22.05 6.46
N GLY A 221 19.82 -22.19 7.25
CA GLY A 221 19.31 -21.19 8.17
C GLY A 221 18.31 -20.20 7.55
N SER A 222 18.01 -20.31 6.25
CA SER A 222 16.90 -19.60 5.59
C SER A 222 15.54 -20.23 5.95
N ALA A 223 14.44 -19.57 5.58
CA ALA A 223 13.11 -20.14 5.71
C ALA A 223 12.25 -19.89 4.48
N ASP A 224 11.35 -20.82 4.19
CA ASP A 224 10.36 -20.71 3.13
C ASP A 224 8.97 -20.60 3.72
N LEU A 225 8.30 -19.49 3.45
CA LEU A 225 6.88 -19.31 3.67
C LEU A 225 6.10 -19.81 2.46
N VAL A 226 4.94 -20.43 2.72
CA VAL A 226 3.95 -20.77 1.69
C VAL A 226 2.59 -20.26 2.14
N PHE A 227 2.03 -19.36 1.34
CA PHE A 227 0.71 -18.77 1.54
C PHE A 227 -0.29 -19.48 0.64
N GLY A 228 -1.49 -19.73 1.15
CA GLY A 228 -2.65 -20.11 0.35
C GLY A 228 -3.29 -21.46 0.68
N PRO A 229 -4.39 -21.78 -0.04
CA PRO A 229 -4.93 -21.00 -1.16
C PRO A 229 -5.56 -19.67 -0.72
N LEU A 230 -5.14 -18.57 -1.33
CA LEU A 230 -5.68 -17.23 -1.09
C LEU A 230 -6.38 -16.70 -2.34
N ASN A 231 -7.59 -16.18 -2.18
CA ASN A 231 -8.24 -15.42 -3.24
C ASN A 231 -7.62 -14.01 -3.33
N PRO A 232 -7.13 -13.60 -4.51
CA PRO A 232 -6.53 -12.28 -4.70
C PRO A 232 -7.58 -11.20 -4.92
N ILE A 233 -8.83 -11.56 -5.19
CA ILE A 233 -9.96 -10.64 -5.22
C ILE A 233 -10.72 -10.78 -3.90
N LYS A 234 -10.95 -9.65 -3.22
CA LYS A 234 -11.78 -9.57 -2.01
C LYS A 234 -12.90 -8.56 -2.22
N GLU A 235 -13.98 -8.72 -1.48
CA GLU A 235 -14.99 -7.67 -1.32
C GLU A 235 -14.73 -6.95 0.00
N LEU A 236 -14.43 -5.66 -0.07
CA LEU A 236 -14.17 -4.79 1.09
C LEU A 236 -15.06 -3.55 0.96
N GLY A 237 -15.92 -3.32 1.95
CA GLY A 237 -16.84 -2.17 1.94
C GLY A 237 -17.79 -2.11 0.73
N GLY A 238 -18.17 -3.27 0.18
CA GLY A 238 -19.03 -3.37 -1.01
C GLY A 238 -18.31 -3.14 -2.35
N LYS A 239 -16.98 -2.95 -2.35
CA LYS A 239 -16.16 -2.87 -3.57
C LYS A 239 -15.30 -4.12 -3.71
N ARG A 240 -15.11 -4.57 -4.95
CA ARG A 240 -14.14 -5.62 -5.26
C ARG A 240 -12.75 -5.00 -5.37
N VAL A 241 -11.76 -5.60 -4.72
CA VAL A 241 -10.37 -5.14 -4.74
C VAL A 241 -9.44 -6.27 -5.12
N TRP A 242 -8.39 -5.95 -5.87
CA TRP A 242 -7.29 -6.85 -6.12
C TRP A 242 -6.28 -6.80 -4.97
N PHE A 243 -6.56 -7.58 -3.93
CA PHE A 243 -5.92 -7.49 -2.63
C PHE A 243 -4.50 -8.06 -2.56
N ASN A 244 -4.22 -9.18 -3.23
CA ASN A 244 -2.93 -9.86 -3.09
C ASN A 244 -2.03 -9.63 -4.31
N THR A 245 -0.74 -9.39 -4.05
CA THR A 245 0.27 -9.37 -5.11
C THR A 245 0.65 -10.79 -5.53
N ILE A 246 0.10 -11.23 -6.66
CA ILE A 246 0.66 -12.38 -7.40
C ILE A 246 2.06 -12.03 -7.96
N LEU A 247 2.38 -10.74 -8.01
CA LEU A 247 3.57 -10.17 -8.62
C LEU A 247 4.60 -9.77 -7.57
N GLY A 248 5.53 -10.68 -7.29
CA GLY A 248 6.69 -10.38 -6.44
C GLY A 248 7.97 -11.16 -6.77
N TYR A 249 8.00 -12.09 -7.73
CA TYR A 249 9.04 -13.12 -7.68
C TYR A 249 9.82 -13.34 -8.99
N LYS A 250 11.15 -13.40 -8.82
CA LYS A 250 12.18 -13.48 -9.86
C LYS A 250 12.16 -14.83 -10.59
N ARG A 251 12.68 -14.78 -11.80
CA ARG A 251 12.69 -15.80 -12.86
C ARG A 251 13.91 -16.73 -12.72
N ASN A 252 14.20 -17.31 -11.57
CA ASN A 252 15.15 -18.42 -11.53
C ASN A 252 14.42 -19.75 -11.66
N LYS A 253 14.91 -20.65 -12.53
CA LYS A 253 14.33 -21.99 -12.78
C LYS A 253 14.20 -22.89 -11.52
N LYS A 254 14.78 -22.48 -10.39
CA LYS A 254 14.65 -23.15 -9.08
C LYS A 254 13.52 -22.58 -8.21
N ASP A 255 12.94 -21.43 -8.58
CA ASP A 255 11.89 -20.74 -7.83
C ASP A 255 10.53 -21.35 -8.20
N LYS A 256 10.24 -22.52 -7.64
CA LYS A 256 8.87 -23.03 -7.52
C LYS A 256 8.01 -22.01 -6.74
N LYS A 257 6.69 -22.15 -6.85
CA LYS A 257 5.65 -21.68 -5.91
C LYS A 257 4.86 -20.43 -6.34
N VAL A 258 4.27 -20.43 -7.52
CA VAL A 258 2.92 -19.84 -7.68
C VAL A 258 2.06 -20.85 -8.43
N PHE A 259 0.98 -21.30 -7.81
CA PHE A 259 0.04 -22.28 -8.34
C PHE A 259 -1.38 -21.80 -8.06
N PHE A 260 -2.36 -22.32 -8.80
CA PHE A 260 -3.73 -22.29 -8.32
C PHE A 260 -3.84 -23.12 -7.04
N GLY A 261 -4.87 -22.90 -6.24
CA GLY A 261 -5.08 -23.68 -5.02
C GLY A 261 -5.30 -25.18 -5.24
N ASP A 262 -5.66 -25.58 -6.46
CA ASP A 262 -5.74 -26.99 -6.87
C ASP A 262 -4.36 -27.61 -7.25
N GLY A 263 -3.28 -26.84 -7.13
CA GLY A 263 -1.92 -27.26 -7.47
C GLY A 263 -1.56 -27.14 -8.96
N SER A 264 -2.52 -26.76 -9.83
CA SER A 264 -2.22 -26.52 -11.24
C SER A 264 -1.37 -25.26 -11.44
N ALA A 265 -0.50 -25.27 -12.46
CA ALA A 265 0.37 -24.13 -12.75
C ALA A 265 -0.44 -22.92 -13.25
N LEU A 266 0.02 -21.70 -12.92
CA LEU A 266 -0.47 -20.50 -13.58
C LEU A 266 0.07 -20.49 -15.03
N PRO A 267 -0.76 -20.14 -16.03
CA PRO A 267 -0.29 -20.08 -17.41
C PRO A 267 0.84 -19.05 -17.56
N PHE A 268 1.85 -19.37 -18.37
CA PHE A 268 3.04 -18.53 -18.50
C PHE A 268 2.71 -17.19 -19.17
N GLU A 269 1.84 -17.24 -20.17
CA GLU A 269 1.35 -16.11 -20.96
C GLU A 269 0.59 -15.13 -20.05
N VAL A 270 -0.17 -15.68 -19.11
CA VAL A 270 -0.87 -14.92 -18.05
C VAL A 270 0.15 -14.23 -17.16
N LEU A 271 1.18 -14.92 -16.64
CA LEU A 271 2.22 -14.28 -15.81
C LEU A 271 2.99 -13.18 -16.56
N GLN A 272 3.19 -13.32 -17.87
CA GLN A 272 3.76 -12.27 -18.71
C GLN A 272 2.78 -11.09 -18.88
N ALA A 273 1.51 -11.38 -19.16
CA ALA A 273 0.46 -10.38 -19.25
C ALA A 273 0.27 -9.62 -17.94
N PHE A 274 0.42 -10.26 -16.77
CA PHE A 274 0.39 -9.59 -15.47
C PHE A 274 1.56 -8.60 -15.32
N LYS A 275 2.77 -8.98 -15.73
CA LYS A 275 3.93 -8.06 -15.70
C LYS A 275 3.72 -6.87 -16.63
N GLN A 276 3.17 -7.11 -17.81
CA GLN A 276 2.85 -6.05 -18.77
C GLN A 276 1.67 -5.18 -18.29
N ALA A 277 0.62 -5.77 -17.72
CA ALA A 277 -0.53 -5.06 -17.17
C ALA A 277 -0.17 -4.26 -15.92
N SER A 278 0.82 -4.68 -15.11
CA SER A 278 1.37 -3.85 -14.04
C SER A 278 2.15 -2.65 -14.55
N TRP A 279 2.77 -2.77 -15.73
CA TRP A 279 3.32 -1.62 -16.44
C TRP A 279 2.21 -0.76 -17.03
N GLU A 280 1.14 -1.32 -17.60
CA GLU A 280 -0.01 -0.53 -18.07
C GLU A 280 -0.82 0.08 -16.89
N ALA A 281 -0.76 -0.50 -15.70
CA ALA A 281 -1.31 0.11 -14.49
C ALA A 281 -0.60 1.44 -14.16
N THR A 282 0.63 1.67 -14.62
CA THR A 282 1.26 3.00 -14.52
C THR A 282 0.59 4.02 -15.47
N THR A 283 -0.05 3.57 -16.55
CA THR A 283 -0.87 4.43 -17.42
C THR A 283 -2.25 4.72 -16.85
N ASN A 284 -2.72 3.89 -15.91
CA ASN A 284 -4.01 4.05 -15.22
C ASN A 284 -3.87 4.44 -13.73
N CYS A 285 -2.66 4.74 -13.26
CA CYS A 285 -2.44 5.29 -11.94
C CYS A 285 -2.44 6.82 -11.98
N VAL A 286 -2.61 7.41 -10.81
CA VAL A 286 -2.32 8.82 -10.59
C VAL A 286 -0.99 8.88 -9.85
N SER A 287 -0.01 9.50 -10.48
CA SER A 287 1.26 9.81 -9.84
C SER A 287 1.04 11.07 -9.02
N VAL A 288 0.94 10.91 -7.70
CA VAL A 288 0.85 12.06 -6.81
C VAL A 288 2.27 12.59 -6.63
N TYR A 289 2.57 13.62 -7.42
CA TYR A 289 3.74 14.45 -7.23
C TYR A 289 3.57 15.21 -5.93
N MET A 290 4.34 14.80 -4.93
CA MET A 290 4.48 15.59 -3.72
C MET A 290 5.53 16.69 -3.97
N LEU A 291 5.22 17.60 -4.91
CA LEU A 291 6.10 18.70 -5.34
C LEU A 291 5.83 19.94 -4.48
N GLY A 292 6.71 20.19 -3.52
CA GLY A 292 6.84 21.48 -2.86
C GLY A 292 8.07 22.23 -3.38
N LEU A 293 7.88 23.42 -3.95
CA LEU A 293 8.94 24.42 -4.03
C LEU A 293 9.26 24.87 -2.59
N ALA A 294 10.24 24.22 -1.97
CA ALA A 294 10.87 24.61 -0.69
C ALA A 294 10.03 24.55 0.62
N SER A 295 8.80 24.04 0.63
CA SER A 295 8.00 23.77 1.85
C SER A 295 7.17 22.48 1.75
N SER A 296 6.99 21.77 2.87
CA SER A 296 6.21 20.54 2.99
C SER A 296 4.72 20.84 3.14
N GLU A 297 3.95 20.74 2.05
CA GLU A 297 2.56 21.20 2.01
C GLU A 297 1.54 20.11 1.61
N GLU A 298 1.97 18.85 1.59
CA GLU A 298 1.20 17.77 0.98
C GLU A 298 1.11 16.52 1.85
N ILE A 299 -0.13 16.11 2.08
CA ILE A 299 -0.48 14.88 2.79
C ILE A 299 -1.44 14.09 1.90
N LEU A 300 -1.04 12.88 1.54
CA LEU A 300 -1.87 11.95 0.79
C LEU A 300 -2.47 10.92 1.75
N LEU A 301 -3.79 10.93 1.85
CA LEU A 301 -4.55 9.92 2.57
C LEU A 301 -5.11 8.92 1.56
N THR A 302 -4.79 7.65 1.75
CA THR A 302 -5.27 6.56 0.91
C THR A 302 -6.03 5.56 1.74
N LEU A 303 -7.05 4.95 1.14
CA LEU A 303 -7.60 3.72 1.64
C LEU A 303 -6.66 2.58 1.26
N SER A 304 -6.09 1.94 2.28
CA SER A 304 -5.26 0.74 2.07
C SER A 304 -6.15 -0.49 1.80
N LEU A 305 -7.45 -0.43 2.11
CA LEU A 305 -8.41 -1.52 1.86
C LEU A 305 -9.54 -1.16 0.90
N PHE A 306 -9.56 0.03 0.29
CA PHE A 306 -10.71 0.49 -0.49
C PHE A 306 -10.34 1.33 -1.71
#